data_AF-A0A936K295-F1
#
_entry.id   AF-A0A936K295-F1
#
_cell.length_a   1.000
_cell.length_b   1.000
_cell.length_c   1.000
_cell.angle_alpha   90.00
_cell.angle_beta   90.00
_cell.angle_gamma   90.00
#
_symmetry.space_group_name_H-M   'P 1'
#
loop_
_entity.id
_entity.type
_entity.pdbx_description
1 polymer ?
#
loop_
_entity_poly.entity_id
_entity_poly.type
_entity_poly.pdbx_seq_one_letter_code
_entity_poly.pdbx_strand_id
1 'polypeptide(L)'
;MSYQWGVSGPGFEYPTCYRTENRFLTLRAALLIVLALVVFWVALAEPDPATSSVAILTTPLQRGGSTPHVLVATLLLLLGAFDLWCAARQRRVFLQPGQPASLTSELVHQAKGASPGAAWLTQVLASGKVDPGELRGPYRGLLQSLTPRLAAAPVSVQAYLSERLAHLLFGIGLALALALTWLLIKSPPTLALACLLYAALAAALVAHSAWIAKAAPSPLAVVVALVLAATVGLLLGWFAGQLPHIGKLAQLGLPLATTVLLACLLAIEGLAFLAGRATPDLPLAGKPPLAEAQGDIGADPEHLMQEVERELHRYWSDGIPNRRHAWQTSLADADGQAQAGASRFVATVLEETQPMLPADLRDGIPGPVGARRVCLLLLQVLGLLLTLAGGVLFVRLADAHVQDLKAAWTSGASALVLVVAGGYAIRVGHLLWSRVEVESSLLSLGCKAESVQPSKLRLRWSVVRARSVFYLAGQTVAGSRTLLQLSADELAARRSVQQVQAYAERQTATEVARPPVSSFAPARPTVAPAEVRSPTRYCPACGTPVLPRARFCQHCGEQQQR
;
A
#
# COMPACT_ATOMS: atom_id res chain seq x y z
N MET A 1 34.88 1.87 10.37
CA MET A 1 33.86 2.55 11.18
C MET A 1 32.58 1.73 11.10
N SER A 2 32.03 1.26 12.23
CA SER A 2 30.75 0.55 12.25
C SER A 2 29.63 1.55 12.52
N TYR A 3 28.91 1.96 11.47
CA TYR A 3 27.79 2.86 11.61
C TYR A 3 26.58 2.10 12.18
N GLN A 4 25.95 2.64 13.22
CA GLN A 4 24.69 2.10 13.75
C GLN A 4 23.55 2.56 12.84
N TRP A 5 22.95 1.60 12.14
CA TRP A 5 21.75 1.78 11.33
C TRP A 5 20.51 1.93 12.23
N GLY A 6 19.62 2.88 11.92
CA GLY A 6 18.37 3.02 12.66
C GLY A 6 17.25 3.65 11.83
N VAL A 7 16.14 2.94 11.67
CA VAL A 7 14.89 3.42 11.03
C VAL A 7 14.09 4.39 11.92
N SER A 8 14.65 4.81 13.05
CA SER A 8 14.04 5.75 14.00
C SER A 8 14.37 7.22 13.70
N GLY A 9 14.94 7.51 12.52
CA GLY A 9 15.22 8.89 12.08
C GLY A 9 13.92 9.67 11.83
N PRO A 10 13.88 10.98 12.13
CA PRO A 10 12.70 11.83 11.92
C PRO A 10 12.29 11.95 10.44
N GLY A 11 13.17 11.60 9.50
CA GLY A 11 12.84 11.61 8.07
C GLY A 11 11.81 10.56 7.64
N PHE A 12 11.54 9.55 8.47
CA PHE A 12 10.57 8.48 8.18
C PHE A 12 9.21 8.64 8.88
N GLU A 13 9.00 9.75 9.60
CA GLU A 13 7.71 10.13 10.16
C GLU A 13 7.00 11.13 9.24
N TYR A 14 5.85 10.73 8.69
CA TYR A 14 5.12 11.50 7.68
C TYR A 14 3.84 12.10 8.28
N PRO A 15 3.47 13.34 7.92
CA PRO A 15 2.15 13.85 8.22
C PRO A 15 1.09 12.99 7.52
N THR A 16 -0.03 12.74 8.20
CA THR A 16 -1.07 11.86 7.66
C THR A 16 -1.65 12.34 6.34
N CYS A 17 -1.73 11.44 5.36
CA CYS A 17 -2.48 11.62 4.10
C CYS A 17 -3.99 11.35 4.26
N TYR A 18 -4.43 10.85 5.42
CA TYR A 18 -5.82 10.47 5.69
C TYR A 18 -6.64 11.59 6.36
N ARG A 19 -6.20 12.86 6.30
CA ARG A 19 -6.88 13.98 7.01
C ARG A 19 -8.38 14.05 6.70
N THR A 20 -8.76 13.91 5.44
CA THR A 20 -10.17 13.95 5.02
C THR A 20 -10.93 12.70 5.46
N GLU A 21 -10.38 11.50 5.22
CA GLU A 21 -10.99 10.24 5.68
C GLU A 21 -11.21 10.26 7.20
N ASN A 22 -10.21 10.69 7.98
CA ASN A 22 -10.28 10.80 9.44
C ASN A 22 -11.41 11.72 9.91
N ARG A 23 -11.67 12.83 9.20
CA ARG A 23 -12.79 13.73 9.52
C ARG A 23 -14.12 13.01 9.34
N PHE A 24 -14.29 12.27 8.24
CA PHE A 24 -15.53 11.52 7.99
C PHE A 24 -15.70 10.32 8.92
N LEU A 25 -14.63 9.61 9.28
CA LEU A 25 -14.66 8.60 10.34
C LEU A 25 -15.10 9.20 11.68
N THR A 26 -14.56 10.37 12.04
CA THR A 26 -14.95 11.06 13.28
C THR A 26 -16.41 11.52 13.24
N LEU A 27 -16.88 12.05 12.10
CA LEU A 27 -18.28 12.43 11.91
C LEU A 27 -19.21 11.22 11.98
N ARG A 28 -18.84 10.10 11.35
CA ARG A 28 -19.59 8.85 11.41
C ARG A 28 -19.65 8.31 12.84
N ALA A 29 -18.54 8.37 13.58
CA ALA A 29 -18.50 7.97 14.98
C ALA A 29 -19.43 8.82 15.85
N ALA A 30 -19.37 10.15 15.72
CA ALA A 30 -20.28 11.05 16.43
C ALA A 30 -21.74 10.74 16.11
N LEU A 31 -22.05 10.53 14.83
CA LEU A 31 -23.39 10.15 14.37
C LEU A 31 -23.86 8.82 14.98
N LEU A 32 -23.03 7.78 14.94
CA LEU A 32 -23.33 6.47 15.53
C LEU A 32 -23.58 6.57 17.03
N ILE A 33 -22.79 7.36 17.76
CA ILE A 33 -22.95 7.59 19.20
C ILE A 33 -24.28 8.29 19.49
N VAL A 34 -24.60 9.37 18.76
CA VAL A 34 -25.89 10.08 18.94
C VAL A 34 -27.07 9.15 18.67
N LEU A 35 -27.02 8.38 17.58
CA LEU A 35 -28.08 7.41 17.25
C LEU A 35 -28.20 6.33 18.32
N ALA A 36 -27.09 5.83 18.86
CA ALA A 36 -27.11 4.86 19.95
C ALA A 36 -27.80 5.41 21.20
N LEU A 37 -27.49 6.66 21.58
CA LEU A 37 -28.13 7.34 22.72
C LEU A 37 -29.64 7.51 22.50
N VAL A 38 -30.07 7.84 21.28
CA VAL A 38 -31.50 7.93 20.95
C VAL A 38 -32.16 6.55 21.04
N VAL A 39 -31.54 5.49 20.52
CA VAL A 39 -32.09 4.12 20.64
C VAL A 39 -32.16 3.68 22.10
N PHE A 40 -31.14 3.97 22.93
CA PHE A 40 -31.19 3.71 24.37
C PHE A 40 -32.33 4.48 25.04
N TRP A 41 -32.48 5.76 24.73
CA TRP A 41 -33.55 6.58 25.26
C TRP A 41 -34.92 5.99 24.95
N VAL A 42 -35.19 5.66 23.69
CA VAL A 42 -36.47 5.05 23.27
C VAL A 42 -36.69 3.69 23.93
N ALA A 43 -35.66 2.86 24.01
CA ALA A 43 -35.76 1.51 24.58
C ALA A 43 -35.97 1.49 26.10
N LEU A 44 -35.47 2.51 26.81
CA LEU A 44 -35.49 2.58 28.28
C LEU A 44 -36.52 3.57 28.84
N ALA A 45 -37.07 4.47 28.02
CA ALA A 45 -38.10 5.40 28.47
C ALA A 45 -39.34 4.66 28.96
N GLU A 46 -39.80 4.96 30.17
CA GLU A 46 -41.10 4.52 30.67
C GLU A 46 -42.20 5.37 30.01
N PRO A 47 -43.29 4.77 29.50
CA PRO A 47 -44.38 5.54 28.91
C PRO A 47 -45.06 6.36 30.00
N ASP A 48 -45.43 7.59 29.65
CA ASP A 48 -46.15 8.49 30.56
C ASP A 48 -47.50 7.85 30.94
N PRO A 49 -47.77 7.62 32.24
CA PRO A 49 -49.03 7.02 32.69
C PRO A 49 -50.26 7.86 32.28
N ALA A 50 -50.09 9.16 32.04
CA ALA A 50 -51.18 10.06 31.65
C ALA A 50 -51.74 9.80 30.24
N THR A 51 -50.89 9.40 29.28
CA THR A 51 -51.31 9.07 27.90
C THR A 51 -51.83 7.64 27.73
N SER A 52 -51.55 6.77 28.71
CA SER A 52 -51.79 5.34 28.63
C SER A 52 -53.21 4.95 29.06
N SER A 53 -53.88 5.79 29.85
CA SER A 53 -55.16 5.49 30.53
C SER A 53 -56.38 5.39 29.61
N VAL A 54 -56.34 5.97 28.39
CA VAL A 54 -57.48 5.96 27.46
C VAL A 54 -57.40 4.83 26.43
N ALA A 55 -56.18 4.37 26.06
CA ALA A 55 -55.99 3.33 25.04
C ALA A 55 -55.98 1.88 25.58
N ILE A 56 -55.81 1.70 26.90
CA ILE A 56 -55.64 0.38 27.53
C ILE A 56 -56.95 -0.41 27.66
N LEU A 57 -58.12 0.21 27.47
CA LEU A 57 -59.42 -0.43 27.75
C LEU A 57 -59.92 -1.39 26.65
N THR A 58 -59.31 -1.44 25.46
CA THR A 58 -59.86 -2.25 24.34
C THR A 58 -58.97 -3.41 23.87
N THR A 59 -57.65 -3.38 24.10
CA THR A 59 -56.74 -4.52 23.83
C THR A 59 -55.47 -4.42 24.67
N PRO A 60 -55.07 -5.45 25.43
CA PRO A 60 -53.81 -5.42 26.17
C PRO A 60 -52.63 -5.48 25.18
N LEU A 61 -52.07 -4.31 24.85
CA LEU A 61 -50.81 -4.21 24.11
C LEU A 61 -49.68 -4.72 25.01
N GLN A 62 -49.14 -5.89 24.68
CA GLN A 62 -47.95 -6.42 25.34
C GLN A 62 -46.73 -5.66 24.80
N ARG A 63 -45.98 -5.05 25.71
CA ARG A 63 -44.77 -4.29 25.39
C ARG A 63 -43.65 -5.22 24.93
N GLY A 64 -42.88 -4.80 23.93
CA GLY A 64 -41.66 -5.48 23.53
C GLY A 64 -40.59 -5.46 24.62
N GLY A 65 -39.77 -6.51 24.70
CA GLY A 65 -38.59 -6.50 25.57
C GLY A 65 -37.58 -5.46 25.06
N SER A 66 -36.99 -4.66 25.95
CA SER A 66 -36.00 -3.62 25.60
C SER A 66 -34.63 -4.19 25.22
N THR A 67 -34.32 -5.42 25.66
CA THR A 67 -33.04 -6.12 25.45
C THR A 67 -32.50 -6.06 24.01
N PRO A 68 -33.25 -6.43 22.95
CA PRO A 68 -32.73 -6.36 21.58
C PRO A 68 -32.31 -4.95 21.15
N HIS A 69 -33.02 -3.91 21.60
CA HIS A 69 -32.72 -2.52 21.25
C HIS A 69 -31.50 -1.99 22.02
N VAL A 70 -31.36 -2.40 23.29
CA VAL A 70 -30.15 -2.16 24.10
C VAL A 70 -28.92 -2.78 23.43
N LEU A 71 -29.03 -4.00 22.89
CA LEU A 71 -27.94 -4.66 22.16
C LEU A 71 -27.58 -3.91 20.87
N VAL A 72 -28.57 -3.47 20.09
CA VAL A 72 -28.34 -2.65 18.89
C VAL A 72 -27.65 -1.33 19.23
N ALA A 73 -28.13 -0.60 20.25
CA ALA A 73 -27.51 0.65 20.68
C ALA A 73 -26.06 0.43 21.15
N THR A 74 -25.79 -0.64 21.89
CA THR A 74 -24.43 -1.02 22.30
C THR A 74 -23.54 -1.31 21.08
N LEU A 75 -24.04 -2.03 20.08
CA LEU A 75 -23.31 -2.27 18.83
C LEU A 75 -22.97 -0.97 18.09
N LEU A 76 -23.91 -0.03 18.00
CA LEU A 76 -23.67 1.29 17.39
C LEU A 76 -22.58 2.07 18.14
N LEU A 77 -22.57 2.04 19.48
CA LEU A 77 -21.49 2.63 20.28
C LEU A 77 -20.13 1.99 19.98
N LEU A 78 -20.06 0.66 19.93
CA LEU A 78 -18.82 -0.07 19.64
C LEU A 78 -18.29 0.25 18.24
N LEU A 79 -19.16 0.34 17.24
CA LEU A 79 -18.79 0.76 15.90
C LEU A 79 -18.29 2.21 15.87
N GLY A 80 -18.91 3.12 16.62
CA GLY A 80 -18.45 4.50 16.74
C GLY A 80 -17.06 4.59 17.42
N ALA A 81 -16.84 3.81 18.48
CA ALA A 81 -15.53 3.73 19.14
C ALA A 81 -14.46 3.15 18.21
N PHE A 82 -14.80 2.15 17.40
CA PHE A 82 -13.90 1.58 16.41
C PHE A 82 -13.50 2.60 15.33
N ASP A 83 -14.44 3.41 14.83
CA ASP A 83 -14.16 4.47 13.86
C ASP A 83 -13.21 5.54 14.45
N LEU A 84 -13.40 5.94 15.71
CA LEU A 84 -12.47 6.85 16.42
C LEU A 84 -11.09 6.23 16.60
N TRP A 85 -11.01 4.94 16.94
CA TRP A 85 -9.76 4.22 17.07
C TRP A 85 -9.00 4.16 15.74
N CYS A 86 -9.70 3.85 14.63
CA CYS A 86 -9.13 3.90 13.29
C CYS A 86 -8.59 5.29 12.94
N ALA A 87 -9.38 6.35 13.16
CA ALA A 87 -8.96 7.72 12.90
C ALA A 87 -7.75 8.15 13.74
N ALA A 88 -7.69 7.70 15.01
CA ALA A 88 -6.55 7.97 15.90
C ALA A 88 -5.27 7.27 15.43
N ARG A 89 -5.36 6.00 15.00
CA ARG A 89 -4.21 5.25 14.45
C ARG A 89 -3.68 5.85 13.16
N GLN A 90 -4.53 6.52 12.39
CA GLN A 90 -4.17 7.15 11.13
C GLN A 90 -3.58 8.56 11.28
N ARG A 91 -3.33 9.07 12.50
CA ARG A 91 -2.79 10.44 12.72
C ARG A 91 -1.33 10.60 12.33
N ARG A 92 -0.53 9.55 12.47
CA ARG A 92 0.89 9.52 12.12
C ARG A 92 1.15 8.31 11.23
N VAL A 93 1.95 8.50 10.19
CA VAL A 93 2.35 7.43 9.30
C VAL A 93 3.85 7.25 9.43
N PHE A 94 4.26 6.03 9.76
CA PHE A 94 5.66 5.63 9.82
C PHE A 94 5.94 4.73 8.64
N LEU A 95 6.97 5.06 7.86
CA LEU A 95 7.45 4.13 6.84
C LEU A 95 8.20 2.98 7.49
N GLN A 96 7.96 1.78 6.98
CA GLN A 96 8.71 0.61 7.38
C GLN A 96 10.07 0.55 6.67
N PRO A 97 11.06 -0.18 7.21
CA PRO A 97 12.31 -0.43 6.50
C PRO A 97 12.04 -0.92 5.08
N GLY A 98 12.72 -0.34 4.08
CA GLY A 98 12.54 -0.70 2.67
C GLY A 98 11.31 -0.09 1.99
N GLN A 99 10.52 0.73 2.71
CA GLN A 99 9.50 1.59 2.11
C GLN A 99 10.04 3.01 1.87
N PRO A 100 9.71 3.64 0.74
CA PRO A 100 8.94 3.11 -0.40
C PRO A 100 9.71 2.01 -1.13
N ALA A 101 9.02 1.18 -1.92
CA ALA A 101 9.71 0.15 -2.70
C ALA A 101 10.73 0.77 -3.67
N SER A 102 11.67 -0.04 -4.12
CA SER A 102 12.60 0.37 -5.17
C SER A 102 11.88 0.57 -6.49
N LEU A 103 12.46 1.36 -7.41
CA LEU A 103 11.93 1.45 -8.78
C LEU A 103 11.98 0.11 -9.49
N THR A 104 13.03 -0.68 -9.22
CA THR A 104 13.26 -1.96 -9.85
C THR A 104 14.06 -2.89 -8.94
N SER A 105 14.37 -4.12 -9.38
CA SER A 105 15.12 -5.06 -8.54
C SER A 105 16.46 -4.48 -8.07
N GLU A 106 16.81 -4.78 -6.83
CA GLU A 106 18.04 -4.32 -6.18
C GLU A 106 19.07 -5.47 -6.16
N LEU A 107 20.34 -5.11 -6.17
CA LEU A 107 21.45 -6.00 -5.82
C LEU A 107 21.66 -5.97 -4.31
N VAL A 108 22.09 -7.11 -3.74
CA VAL A 108 22.65 -7.12 -2.39
C VAL A 108 23.83 -6.16 -2.37
N HIS A 109 23.98 -5.34 -1.32
CA HIS A 109 24.91 -4.22 -1.35
C HIS A 109 26.35 -4.62 -1.70
N GLN A 110 26.83 -5.80 -1.29
CA GLN A 110 28.18 -6.30 -1.60
C GLN A 110 28.28 -7.09 -2.92
N ALA A 111 27.17 -7.33 -3.61
CA ALA A 111 27.16 -8.09 -4.85
C ALA A 111 27.67 -7.26 -6.03
N LYS A 112 28.47 -7.90 -6.89
CA LYS A 112 28.86 -7.36 -8.20
C LYS A 112 27.89 -7.87 -9.27
N GLY A 113 27.67 -7.07 -10.30
CA GLY A 113 26.80 -7.42 -11.43
C GLY A 113 25.76 -6.35 -11.73
N ALA A 114 24.73 -6.72 -12.48
CA ALA A 114 23.58 -5.87 -12.76
C ALA A 114 22.31 -6.61 -12.35
N SER A 115 21.40 -5.90 -11.68
CA SER A 115 20.06 -6.40 -11.41
C SER A 115 19.28 -6.58 -12.72
N PRO A 116 18.27 -7.48 -12.76
CA PRO A 116 17.38 -7.61 -13.92
C PRO A 116 16.76 -6.27 -14.38
N GLY A 117 16.59 -5.33 -13.46
CA GLY A 117 16.03 -4.00 -13.68
C GLY A 117 16.98 -2.92 -14.20
N ALA A 118 18.29 -3.14 -14.13
CA ALA A 118 19.29 -2.10 -14.36
C ALA A 118 19.28 -1.57 -15.81
N ALA A 119 19.10 -2.47 -16.78
CA ALA A 119 19.05 -2.10 -18.19
C ALA A 119 17.86 -1.16 -18.48
N TRP A 120 16.68 -1.49 -17.94
CA TRP A 120 15.50 -0.64 -18.04
C TRP A 120 15.74 0.74 -17.41
N LEU A 121 16.31 0.80 -16.20
CA LEU A 121 16.55 2.07 -15.50
C LEU A 121 17.57 2.93 -16.25
N THR A 122 18.61 2.32 -16.83
CA THR A 122 19.58 3.01 -17.69
C THR A 122 18.91 3.58 -18.95
N GLN A 123 18.02 2.81 -19.58
CA GLN A 123 17.24 3.29 -20.73
C GLN A 123 16.29 4.43 -20.36
N VAL A 124 15.64 4.36 -19.20
CA VAL A 124 14.79 5.45 -18.67
C VAL A 124 15.60 6.72 -18.45
N LEU A 125 16.79 6.61 -17.85
CA LEU A 125 17.69 7.74 -17.66
C LEU A 125 18.15 8.35 -18.99
N ALA A 126 18.47 7.50 -19.98
CA ALA A 126 18.92 7.93 -21.30
C ALA A 126 17.81 8.58 -22.15
N SER A 127 16.62 7.99 -22.13
CA SER A 127 15.50 8.40 -22.99
C SER A 127 14.56 9.43 -22.34
N GLY A 128 14.56 9.52 -21.00
CA GLY A 128 13.64 10.33 -20.20
C GLY A 128 12.19 9.86 -20.30
N LYS A 129 11.99 8.67 -20.86
CA LYS A 129 10.67 8.10 -21.11
C LYS A 129 10.52 6.82 -20.30
N VAL A 130 9.32 6.63 -19.75
CA VAL A 130 8.92 5.36 -19.16
C VAL A 130 7.82 4.81 -20.05
N ASP A 131 8.13 3.75 -20.79
CA ASP A 131 7.11 3.03 -21.53
C ASP A 131 6.12 2.42 -20.53
N PRO A 132 4.81 2.58 -20.75
CA PRO A 132 3.81 1.97 -19.90
C PRO A 132 4.03 0.46 -19.92
N GLY A 133 4.19 -0.14 -18.74
CA GLY A 133 4.34 -1.58 -18.62
C GLY A 133 3.08 -2.32 -19.08
N GLU A 134 3.12 -3.65 -19.07
CA GLU A 134 1.91 -4.44 -19.30
C GLU A 134 1.00 -4.43 -18.07
N LEU A 135 -0.30 -4.30 -18.29
CA LEU A 135 -1.30 -4.42 -17.24
C LEU A 135 -1.31 -5.86 -16.70
N ARG A 136 -1.09 -6.02 -15.39
CA ARG A 136 -1.02 -7.33 -14.73
C ARG A 136 -2.34 -7.66 -14.04
N GLY A 137 -2.64 -8.95 -13.96
CA GLY A 137 -3.74 -9.48 -13.15
C GLY A 137 -5.02 -9.79 -13.94
N PRO A 138 -6.09 -10.21 -13.22
CA PRO A 138 -7.35 -10.56 -13.83
C PRO A 138 -8.05 -9.33 -14.42
N TYR A 139 -8.94 -9.57 -15.38
CA TYR A 139 -9.71 -8.54 -16.09
C TYR A 139 -8.88 -7.56 -16.93
N ARG A 140 -7.61 -7.87 -17.23
CA ARG A 140 -6.71 -6.96 -17.97
C ARG A 140 -7.32 -6.39 -19.26
N GLY A 141 -8.01 -7.21 -20.07
CA GLY A 141 -8.59 -6.75 -21.33
C GLY A 141 -9.71 -5.71 -21.11
N LEU A 142 -10.59 -5.96 -20.14
CA LEU A 142 -11.66 -5.02 -19.80
C LEU A 142 -11.11 -3.77 -19.12
N LEU A 143 -10.13 -3.92 -18.24
CA LEU A 143 -9.51 -2.78 -17.57
C LEU A 143 -8.70 -1.92 -18.52
N GLN A 144 -8.07 -2.49 -19.54
CA GLN A 144 -7.36 -1.75 -20.57
C GLN A 144 -8.30 -0.95 -21.46
N SER A 145 -9.47 -1.49 -21.81
CA SER A 145 -10.48 -0.76 -22.59
C SER A 145 -11.15 0.34 -21.76
N LEU A 146 -11.45 0.06 -20.49
CA LEU A 146 -12.09 1.03 -19.59
C LEU A 146 -11.09 2.09 -19.12
N THR A 147 -9.83 1.72 -18.85
CA THR A 147 -8.83 2.60 -18.22
C THR A 147 -7.49 2.47 -18.93
N PRO A 148 -7.32 3.03 -20.15
CA PRO A 148 -6.12 2.83 -20.96
C PRO A 148 -4.80 3.21 -20.27
N ARG A 149 -4.85 4.17 -19.32
CA ARG A 149 -3.68 4.67 -18.58
C ARG A 149 -3.30 3.81 -17.37
N LEU A 150 -4.08 2.78 -17.03
CA LEU A 150 -3.88 1.99 -15.82
C LEU A 150 -2.55 1.25 -15.80
N ALA A 151 -2.03 0.89 -16.97
CA ALA A 151 -0.79 0.14 -17.10
C ALA A 151 0.44 0.93 -16.60
N ALA A 152 0.37 2.28 -16.59
CA ALA A 152 1.39 3.14 -16.00
C ALA A 152 1.23 3.32 -14.49
N ALA A 153 0.08 2.98 -13.91
CA ALA A 153 -0.17 3.18 -12.49
C ALA A 153 0.55 2.11 -11.62
N PRO A 154 0.82 2.41 -10.34
CA PRO A 154 1.37 1.43 -9.40
C PRO A 154 0.54 0.15 -9.33
N VAL A 155 1.18 -1.00 -9.12
CA VAL A 155 0.49 -2.31 -9.07
C VAL A 155 -0.60 -2.38 -8.01
N SER A 156 -0.51 -1.58 -6.94
CA SER A 156 -1.56 -1.47 -5.93
C SER A 156 -2.86 -0.87 -6.48
N VAL A 157 -2.77 0.11 -7.38
CA VAL A 157 -3.92 0.71 -8.07
C VAL A 157 -4.50 -0.25 -9.10
N GLN A 158 -3.63 -1.00 -9.80
CA GLN A 158 -4.07 -2.05 -10.74
C GLN A 158 -4.87 -3.13 -10.00
N ALA A 159 -4.33 -3.67 -8.90
CA ALA A 159 -4.99 -4.66 -8.06
C ALA A 159 -6.32 -4.14 -7.49
N TYR A 160 -6.33 -2.89 -7.00
CA TYR A 160 -7.53 -2.23 -6.52
C TYR A 160 -8.63 -2.20 -7.58
N LEU A 161 -8.34 -1.71 -8.80
CA LEU A 161 -9.34 -1.65 -9.86
C LEU A 161 -9.81 -3.02 -10.34
N SER A 162 -8.91 -4.02 -10.40
CA SER A 162 -9.30 -5.41 -10.67
C SER A 162 -10.29 -5.93 -9.64
N GLU A 163 -10.08 -5.62 -8.36
CA GLU A 163 -10.94 -6.05 -7.27
C GLU A 163 -12.31 -5.36 -7.30
N ARG A 164 -12.33 -4.01 -7.46
CA ARG A 164 -13.58 -3.25 -7.60
C ARG A 164 -14.40 -3.72 -8.80
N LEU A 165 -13.74 -4.00 -9.92
CA LEU A 165 -14.41 -4.53 -11.12
C LEU A 165 -14.99 -5.92 -10.87
N ALA A 166 -14.25 -6.82 -10.22
CA ALA A 166 -14.76 -8.14 -9.88
C ALA A 166 -16.01 -8.04 -8.98
N HIS A 167 -15.98 -7.15 -7.99
CA HIS A 167 -17.12 -6.91 -7.10
C HIS A 167 -18.31 -6.32 -7.83
N LEU A 168 -18.11 -5.38 -8.76
CA LEU A 168 -19.16 -4.84 -9.60
C LEU A 168 -19.83 -5.93 -10.43
N LEU A 169 -19.05 -6.76 -11.13
CA LEU A 169 -19.58 -7.84 -11.95
C LEU A 169 -20.34 -8.87 -11.11
N PHE A 170 -19.81 -9.23 -9.93
CA PHE A 170 -20.48 -10.13 -9.01
C PHE A 170 -21.77 -9.52 -8.44
N GLY A 171 -21.75 -8.25 -8.03
CA GLY A 171 -22.92 -7.53 -7.55
C GLY A 171 -24.03 -7.42 -8.60
N ILE A 172 -23.67 -7.13 -9.86
CA ILE A 172 -24.61 -7.09 -10.99
C ILE A 172 -25.21 -8.48 -11.20
N GLY A 173 -24.37 -9.52 -11.21
CA GLY A 173 -24.82 -10.90 -11.37
C GLY A 173 -25.78 -11.34 -10.26
N LEU A 174 -25.49 -11.01 -8.99
CA LEU A 174 -26.39 -11.28 -7.87
C LEU A 174 -27.70 -10.49 -7.96
N ALA A 175 -27.66 -9.24 -8.43
CA ALA A 175 -28.88 -8.44 -8.62
C ALA A 175 -29.78 -9.03 -9.72
N LEU A 176 -29.18 -9.51 -10.82
CA LEU A 176 -29.90 -10.22 -11.88
C LEU A 176 -30.48 -11.56 -11.37
N ALA A 177 -29.71 -12.32 -10.61
CA ALA A 177 -30.18 -13.55 -9.98
C ALA A 177 -31.37 -13.28 -9.04
N LEU A 178 -31.27 -12.25 -8.19
CA LEU A 178 -32.36 -11.82 -7.30
C LEU A 178 -33.61 -11.42 -8.09
N ALA A 179 -33.46 -10.65 -9.18
CA ALA A 179 -34.58 -10.25 -10.03
C ALA A 179 -35.27 -11.48 -10.65
N LEU A 180 -34.50 -12.46 -11.12
CA LEU A 180 -35.04 -13.72 -11.65
C LEU A 180 -35.78 -14.52 -10.56
N THR A 181 -35.20 -14.63 -9.37
CA THR A 181 -35.84 -15.29 -8.21
C THR A 181 -37.18 -14.63 -7.88
N TRP A 182 -37.25 -13.31 -7.85
CA TRP A 182 -38.48 -12.54 -7.62
C TRP A 182 -39.56 -12.80 -8.69
N LEU A 183 -39.15 -12.92 -9.95
CA LEU A 183 -40.08 -13.20 -11.06
C LEU A 183 -40.66 -14.60 -10.95
N LEU A 184 -39.84 -15.60 -10.62
CA LEU A 184 -40.19 -17.01 -10.63
C LEU A 184 -40.82 -17.53 -9.32
N ILE A 185 -40.53 -16.92 -8.18
CA ILE A 185 -40.91 -17.44 -6.85
C ILE A 185 -41.91 -16.49 -6.21
N LYS A 186 -43.10 -16.99 -5.90
CA LYS A 186 -44.23 -16.21 -5.35
C LYS A 186 -44.44 -16.35 -3.85
N SER A 187 -43.85 -17.37 -3.23
CA SER A 187 -43.99 -17.63 -1.79
C SER A 187 -43.03 -16.71 -0.98
N PRO A 188 -43.55 -15.81 -0.11
CA PRO A 188 -42.71 -14.91 0.69
C PRO A 188 -41.63 -15.59 1.55
N PRO A 189 -41.88 -16.69 2.27
CA PRO A 189 -40.86 -17.31 3.11
C PRO A 189 -39.74 -17.98 2.32
N THR A 190 -40.04 -18.60 1.17
CA THR A 190 -39.00 -19.24 0.35
C THR A 190 -38.15 -18.18 -0.39
N LEU A 191 -38.78 -17.07 -0.80
CA LEU A 191 -38.08 -15.90 -1.31
C LEU A 191 -37.14 -15.30 -0.27
N ALA A 192 -37.56 -15.18 1.00
CA ALA A 192 -36.74 -14.66 2.08
C ALA A 192 -35.46 -15.50 2.29
N LEU A 193 -35.57 -16.84 2.19
CA LEU A 193 -34.41 -17.74 2.30
C LEU A 193 -33.43 -17.58 1.13
N ALA A 194 -33.93 -17.46 -0.11
CA ALA A 194 -33.08 -17.17 -1.27
C ALA A 194 -32.38 -15.80 -1.12
N CYS A 195 -33.10 -14.80 -0.63
CA CYS A 195 -32.54 -13.46 -0.36
C CYS A 195 -31.45 -13.49 0.72
N LEU A 196 -31.58 -14.36 1.74
CA LEU A 196 -30.56 -14.57 2.76
C LEU A 196 -29.27 -15.14 2.15
N LEU A 197 -29.38 -16.12 1.25
CA LEU A 197 -28.23 -16.68 0.52
C LEU A 197 -27.51 -15.58 -0.26
N TYR A 198 -28.24 -14.77 -1.05
CA TYR A 198 -27.64 -13.70 -1.82
C TYR A 198 -26.98 -12.62 -0.95
N ALA A 199 -27.62 -12.26 0.17
CA ALA A 199 -27.02 -11.32 1.12
C ALA A 199 -25.75 -11.89 1.77
N ALA A 200 -25.76 -13.16 2.14
CA ALA A 200 -24.60 -13.84 2.72
C ALA A 200 -23.43 -13.91 1.72
N LEU A 201 -23.70 -14.21 0.44
CA LEU A 201 -22.69 -14.24 -0.62
C LEU A 201 -22.12 -12.85 -0.90
N ALA A 202 -22.97 -11.81 -0.94
CA ALA A 202 -22.51 -10.43 -1.08
C ALA A 202 -21.64 -9.99 0.11
N ALA A 203 -22.03 -10.33 1.33
CA ALA A 203 -21.24 -10.05 2.53
C ALA A 203 -19.91 -10.83 2.55
N ALA A 204 -19.93 -12.11 2.14
CA ALA A 204 -18.74 -12.96 2.07
C ALA A 204 -17.71 -12.42 1.07
N LEU A 205 -18.15 -11.87 -0.07
CA LEU A 205 -17.26 -11.22 -1.04
C LEU A 205 -16.53 -10.00 -0.42
N VAL A 206 -17.27 -9.14 0.28
CA VAL A 206 -16.70 -7.96 0.95
C VAL A 206 -15.79 -8.38 2.10
N ALA A 207 -16.14 -9.41 2.86
CA ALA A 207 -15.29 -9.93 3.93
C ALA A 207 -14.00 -10.58 3.38
N HIS A 208 -14.09 -11.31 2.28
CA HIS A 208 -12.95 -11.97 1.65
C HIS A 208 -11.88 -10.97 1.21
N SER A 209 -12.30 -9.89 0.56
CA SER A 209 -11.42 -8.79 0.14
C SER A 209 -10.84 -8.02 1.33
N ALA A 210 -11.63 -7.80 2.38
CA ALA A 210 -11.15 -7.08 3.56
C ALA A 210 -10.12 -7.87 4.37
N TRP A 211 -10.30 -9.20 4.53
CA TRP A 211 -9.60 -9.98 5.56
C TRP A 211 -8.84 -11.22 5.06
N ILE A 212 -9.17 -11.79 3.90
CA ILE A 212 -8.68 -13.13 3.50
C ILE A 212 -7.67 -13.05 2.34
N ALA A 213 -8.00 -12.36 1.25
CA ALA A 213 -7.12 -12.28 0.08
C ALA A 213 -7.03 -10.85 -0.46
N LYS A 214 -5.80 -10.43 -0.78
CA LYS A 214 -5.51 -9.10 -1.37
C LYS A 214 -5.55 -9.11 -2.91
N ALA A 215 -6.03 -10.20 -3.51
CA ALA A 215 -6.07 -10.38 -4.96
C ALA A 215 -7.51 -10.52 -5.43
N ALA A 216 -7.83 -9.89 -6.56
CA ALA A 216 -9.15 -9.98 -7.15
C ALA A 216 -9.46 -11.42 -7.59
N PRO A 217 -10.70 -11.91 -7.38
CA PRO A 217 -11.10 -13.24 -7.83
C PRO A 217 -11.05 -13.33 -9.36
N SER A 218 -10.67 -14.51 -9.88
CA SER A 218 -10.59 -14.72 -11.33
C SER A 218 -11.97 -14.62 -11.98
N PRO A 219 -12.05 -14.25 -13.29
CA PRO A 219 -13.33 -14.18 -13.98
C PRO A 219 -14.12 -15.49 -13.94
N LEU A 220 -13.42 -16.63 -14.06
CA LEU A 220 -14.03 -17.95 -13.96
C LEU A 220 -14.62 -18.20 -12.57
N ALA A 221 -13.89 -17.84 -11.51
CA ALA A 221 -14.40 -17.99 -10.13
C ALA A 221 -15.67 -17.15 -9.91
N VAL A 222 -15.70 -15.91 -10.43
CA VAL A 222 -16.89 -15.05 -10.37
C VAL A 222 -18.06 -15.69 -11.11
N VAL A 223 -17.86 -16.17 -12.34
CA VAL A 223 -18.93 -16.82 -13.13
C VAL A 223 -19.45 -18.08 -12.44
N VAL A 224 -18.57 -18.96 -11.98
CA VAL A 224 -18.96 -20.20 -11.29
C VAL A 224 -19.73 -19.89 -10.01
N ALA A 225 -19.26 -18.93 -9.20
CA ALA A 225 -19.95 -18.51 -7.98
C ALA A 225 -21.34 -17.94 -8.28
N LEU A 226 -21.49 -17.15 -9.35
CA LEU A 226 -22.79 -16.60 -9.77
C LEU A 226 -23.77 -17.69 -10.26
N VAL A 227 -23.29 -18.64 -11.07
CA VAL A 227 -24.12 -19.77 -11.53
C VAL A 227 -24.56 -20.62 -10.34
N LEU A 228 -23.65 -20.91 -9.40
CA LEU A 228 -23.99 -21.64 -8.19
C LEU A 228 -24.98 -20.86 -7.33
N ALA A 229 -24.78 -19.56 -7.14
CA ALA A 229 -25.69 -18.70 -6.39
C ALA A 229 -27.10 -18.70 -7.01
N ALA A 230 -27.20 -18.52 -8.32
CA ALA A 230 -28.47 -18.49 -9.04
C ALA A 230 -29.19 -19.84 -8.96
N THR A 231 -28.48 -20.95 -9.22
CA THR A 231 -29.06 -22.29 -9.17
C THR A 231 -29.52 -22.67 -7.77
N VAL A 232 -28.68 -22.48 -6.74
CA VAL A 232 -29.04 -22.79 -5.35
C VAL A 232 -30.17 -21.87 -4.87
N GLY A 233 -30.13 -20.58 -5.19
CA GLY A 233 -31.19 -19.64 -4.80
C GLY A 233 -32.55 -19.98 -5.40
N LEU A 234 -32.60 -20.40 -6.67
CA LEU A 234 -33.82 -20.89 -7.32
C LEU A 234 -34.32 -22.20 -6.70
N LEU A 235 -33.43 -23.17 -6.45
CA LEU A 235 -33.77 -24.43 -5.79
C LEU A 235 -34.33 -24.20 -4.39
N LEU A 236 -33.72 -23.33 -3.59
CA LEU A 236 -34.24 -22.93 -2.28
C LEU A 236 -35.63 -22.32 -2.43
N GLY A 237 -35.84 -21.43 -3.39
CA GLY A 237 -37.15 -20.82 -3.57
C GLY A 237 -38.27 -21.78 -3.97
N TRP A 238 -37.95 -22.86 -4.71
CA TRP A 238 -38.93 -23.89 -5.11
C TRP A 238 -39.18 -24.95 -4.03
N PHE A 239 -38.14 -25.41 -3.34
CA PHE A 239 -38.25 -26.59 -2.45
C PHE A 239 -38.32 -26.24 -0.96
N ALA A 240 -37.96 -25.01 -0.55
CA ALA A 240 -37.89 -24.66 0.87
C ALA A 240 -39.26 -24.54 1.56
N GLY A 241 -40.37 -24.63 0.83
CA GLY A 241 -41.73 -24.64 1.43
C GLY A 241 -41.96 -25.80 2.40
N GLN A 242 -41.13 -26.85 2.32
CA GLN A 242 -41.18 -28.03 3.19
C GLN A 242 -40.35 -27.87 4.48
N LEU A 243 -39.58 -26.78 4.62
CA LEU A 243 -38.73 -26.58 5.80
C LEU A 243 -39.55 -26.10 7.00
N PRO A 244 -39.37 -26.70 8.18
CA PRO A 244 -40.07 -26.28 9.39
C PRO A 244 -39.66 -24.84 9.77
N HIS A 245 -40.63 -24.07 10.26
CA HIS A 245 -40.45 -22.70 10.78
C HIS A 245 -39.97 -21.62 9.79
N ILE A 246 -39.94 -21.90 8.48
CA ILE A 246 -39.52 -20.93 7.46
C ILE A 246 -40.36 -19.63 7.44
N GLY A 247 -41.60 -19.69 7.91
CA GLY A 247 -42.49 -18.52 8.04
C GLY A 247 -41.92 -17.38 8.90
N LYS A 248 -41.03 -17.69 9.87
CA LYS A 248 -40.38 -16.66 10.70
C LYS A 248 -39.40 -15.78 9.89
N LEU A 249 -38.80 -16.32 8.83
CA LEU A 249 -37.86 -15.55 8.00
C LEU A 249 -38.53 -14.42 7.23
N ALA A 250 -39.80 -14.58 6.86
CA ALA A 250 -40.55 -13.55 6.15
C ALA A 250 -40.72 -12.26 6.99
N GLN A 251 -40.72 -12.38 8.32
CA GLN A 251 -40.87 -11.24 9.24
C GLN A 251 -39.62 -10.36 9.34
N LEU A 252 -38.46 -10.87 8.89
CA LEU A 252 -37.18 -10.15 8.95
C LEU A 252 -37.00 -9.11 7.83
N GLY A 253 -37.90 -9.06 6.84
CA GLY A 253 -37.78 -8.11 5.72
C GLY A 253 -36.58 -8.38 4.80
N LEU A 254 -36.10 -9.62 4.75
CA LEU A 254 -34.90 -10.01 3.99
C LEU A 254 -34.92 -9.59 2.50
N PRO A 255 -36.03 -9.70 1.75
CA PRO A 255 -36.03 -9.28 0.34
C PRO A 255 -35.69 -7.80 0.15
N LEU A 256 -36.23 -6.92 1.00
CA LEU A 256 -35.90 -5.50 0.97
C LEU A 256 -34.45 -5.26 1.37
N ALA A 257 -33.99 -5.88 2.46
CA ALA A 257 -32.63 -5.72 2.97
C ALA A 257 -31.58 -6.18 1.94
N THR A 258 -31.80 -7.32 1.26
CA THR A 258 -30.92 -7.82 0.20
C THR A 258 -30.91 -6.89 -1.01
N THR A 259 -32.07 -6.33 -1.40
CA THR A 259 -32.15 -5.36 -2.49
C THR A 259 -31.37 -4.09 -2.16
N VAL A 260 -31.57 -3.55 -0.94
CA VAL A 260 -30.83 -2.38 -0.44
C VAL A 260 -29.33 -2.67 -0.36
N LEU A 261 -28.93 -3.85 0.10
CA LEU A 261 -27.53 -4.28 0.18
C LEU A 261 -26.87 -4.27 -1.20
N LEU A 262 -27.49 -4.92 -2.19
CA LEU A 262 -26.95 -4.98 -3.54
C LEU A 262 -26.92 -3.60 -4.21
N ALA A 263 -27.96 -2.78 -4.02
CA ALA A 263 -27.98 -1.40 -4.53
C ALA A 263 -26.86 -0.55 -3.91
N CYS A 264 -26.66 -0.62 -2.59
CA CYS A 264 -25.58 0.07 -1.90
C CYS A 264 -24.22 -0.43 -2.38
N LEU A 265 -24.03 -1.75 -2.49
CA LEU A 265 -22.79 -2.35 -2.97
C LEU A 265 -22.46 -1.86 -4.38
N LEU A 266 -23.41 -1.88 -5.32
CA LEU A 266 -23.21 -1.40 -6.68
C LEU A 266 -22.85 0.10 -6.72
N ALA A 267 -23.53 0.92 -5.92
CA ALA A 267 -23.22 2.35 -5.84
C ALA A 267 -21.82 2.62 -5.27
N ILE A 268 -21.47 1.95 -4.16
CA ILE A 268 -20.17 2.08 -3.50
C ILE A 268 -19.04 1.60 -4.42
N GLU A 269 -19.17 0.40 -4.98
CA GLU A 269 -18.17 -0.19 -5.87
C GLU A 269 -18.04 0.62 -7.17
N GLY A 270 -19.14 1.15 -7.69
CA GLY A 270 -19.16 2.00 -8.88
C GLY A 270 -18.41 3.31 -8.65
N LEU A 271 -18.70 4.01 -7.55
CA LEU A 271 -18.00 5.23 -7.18
C LEU A 271 -16.51 4.97 -6.86
N ALA A 272 -16.19 3.86 -6.20
CA ALA A 272 -14.82 3.44 -5.93
C ALA A 272 -14.04 3.16 -7.22
N PHE A 273 -14.66 2.46 -8.17
CA PHE A 273 -14.09 2.22 -9.49
C PHE A 273 -13.85 3.53 -10.26
N LEU A 274 -14.81 4.46 -10.25
CA LEU A 274 -14.65 5.77 -10.86
C LEU A 274 -13.53 6.60 -10.21
N ALA A 275 -13.42 6.57 -8.87
CA ALA A 275 -12.32 7.22 -8.15
C ALA A 275 -10.96 6.63 -8.54
N GLY A 276 -10.87 5.30 -8.62
CA GLY A 276 -9.67 4.59 -9.06
C GLY A 276 -9.31 4.90 -10.51
N ARG A 277 -10.28 5.05 -11.40
CA ARG A 277 -10.06 5.42 -12.80
C ARG A 277 -9.49 6.83 -12.98
N ALA A 278 -9.83 7.75 -12.08
CA ALA A 278 -9.32 9.11 -12.08
C ALA A 278 -7.92 9.22 -11.43
N THR A 279 -7.29 8.09 -11.07
CA THR A 279 -6.04 8.03 -10.31
C THR A 279 -4.77 7.94 -11.17
N PRO A 280 -4.71 7.20 -12.29
CA PRO A 280 -3.49 7.09 -13.09
C PRO A 280 -3.04 8.44 -13.64
N ASP A 281 -1.83 8.84 -13.26
CA ASP A 281 -1.15 10.01 -13.81
C ASP A 281 -0.70 9.73 -15.26
N LEU A 282 -0.40 10.79 -16.01
CA LEU A 282 0.19 10.64 -17.35
C LEU A 282 1.58 10.00 -17.22
N PRO A 283 1.94 9.06 -18.11
CA PRO A 283 3.28 8.49 -18.11
C PRO A 283 4.32 9.59 -18.36
N LEU A 284 5.50 9.41 -17.78
CA LEU A 284 6.64 10.28 -18.01
C LEU A 284 6.94 10.37 -19.51
N ALA A 285 6.78 11.56 -20.08
CA ALA A 285 7.01 11.83 -21.50
C ALA A 285 7.94 13.04 -21.66
N GLY A 286 9.17 12.83 -22.15
CA GLY A 286 10.03 13.95 -22.54
C GLY A 286 11.51 13.68 -22.41
N LYS A 287 12.33 14.63 -22.91
CA LYS A 287 13.79 14.53 -22.88
C LYS A 287 14.28 14.65 -21.43
N PRO A 288 15.13 13.73 -20.95
CA PRO A 288 15.88 13.98 -19.73
C PRO A 288 16.90 15.06 -20.09
N PRO A 289 17.14 16.09 -19.27
CA PRO A 289 18.45 16.68 -19.29
C PRO A 289 19.32 15.60 -18.62
N LEU A 290 20.10 14.86 -19.37
CA LEU A 290 21.14 14.05 -18.75
C LEU A 290 22.21 15.05 -18.32
N ALA A 291 22.12 15.48 -17.06
CA ALA A 291 23.12 16.31 -16.41
C ALA A 291 24.38 15.49 -16.21
N GLU A 292 25.14 15.36 -17.27
CA GLU A 292 26.37 14.60 -17.26
C GLU A 292 27.55 15.54 -17.03
N ALA A 293 28.30 15.27 -15.97
CA ALA A 293 29.61 15.84 -15.77
C ALA A 293 30.67 14.81 -16.15
N GLN A 294 31.75 15.28 -16.77
CA GLN A 294 32.86 14.44 -17.17
C GLN A 294 34.16 15.00 -16.61
N GLY A 295 35.09 14.12 -16.29
CA GLY A 295 36.39 14.50 -15.77
C GLY A 295 37.42 13.42 -16.02
N ASP A 296 38.64 13.82 -16.38
CA ASP A 296 39.77 12.91 -16.47
C ASP A 296 40.42 12.77 -15.09
N ILE A 297 40.77 11.54 -14.72
CA ILE A 297 41.33 11.18 -13.42
C ILE A 297 42.62 10.41 -13.63
N GLY A 298 43.71 10.89 -13.06
CA GLY A 298 44.99 10.20 -12.99
C GLY A 298 45.11 9.40 -11.71
N ALA A 299 44.38 8.29 -11.59
CA ALA A 299 44.42 7.42 -10.42
C ALA A 299 44.40 5.94 -10.84
N ASP A 300 44.82 5.07 -9.92
CA ASP A 300 44.65 3.62 -10.04
C ASP A 300 43.15 3.25 -9.98
N PRO A 301 42.66 2.29 -10.80
CA PRO A 301 41.24 1.95 -10.85
C PRO A 301 40.61 1.50 -9.52
N GLU A 302 41.33 0.79 -8.65
CA GLU A 302 40.79 0.35 -7.36
C GLU A 302 40.58 1.53 -6.43
N HIS A 303 41.57 2.43 -6.37
CA HIS A 303 41.51 3.66 -5.58
C HIS A 303 40.38 4.58 -6.07
N LEU A 304 40.20 4.70 -7.39
CA LEU A 304 39.07 5.43 -7.95
C LEU A 304 37.75 4.86 -7.44
N MET A 305 37.57 3.53 -7.47
CA MET A 305 36.33 2.90 -7.03
C MET A 305 36.06 3.07 -5.53
N GLN A 306 37.10 3.10 -4.69
CA GLN A 306 36.96 3.41 -3.26
C GLN A 306 36.44 4.84 -3.03
N GLU A 307 36.91 5.80 -3.83
CA GLU A 307 36.46 7.19 -3.72
C GLU A 307 35.08 7.41 -4.33
N VAL A 308 34.74 6.68 -5.39
CA VAL A 308 33.37 6.60 -5.89
C VAL A 308 32.43 6.09 -4.79
N GLU A 309 32.80 5.02 -4.08
CA GLU A 309 32.00 4.50 -2.97
C GLU A 309 31.85 5.53 -1.83
N ARG A 310 32.93 6.24 -1.49
CA ARG A 310 32.91 7.31 -0.49
C ARG A 310 32.07 8.51 -0.92
N GLU A 311 32.07 8.85 -2.20
CA GLU A 311 31.22 9.90 -2.74
C GLU A 311 29.75 9.49 -2.72
N LEU A 312 29.43 8.26 -3.13
CA LEU A 312 28.08 7.69 -3.05
C LEU A 312 27.57 7.63 -1.60
N HIS A 313 28.46 7.42 -0.63
CA HIS A 313 28.13 7.46 0.79
C HIS A 313 27.58 8.82 1.25
N ARG A 314 27.96 9.94 0.62
CA ARG A 314 27.42 11.27 0.95
C ARG A 314 25.94 11.42 0.60
N TYR A 315 25.43 10.57 -0.29
CA TYR A 315 24.05 10.55 -0.72
C TYR A 315 23.16 9.65 0.15
N TRP A 316 23.71 9.01 1.18
CA TRP A 316 22.94 8.23 2.13
C TRP A 316 21.99 9.13 2.91
N SER A 317 20.74 8.73 3.01
CA SER A 317 19.70 9.49 3.70
C SER A 317 19.43 8.85 5.05
N ASP A 318 19.50 9.65 6.13
CA ASP A 318 19.34 9.19 7.51
C ASP A 318 20.21 7.96 7.85
N GLY A 319 21.42 7.93 7.27
CA GLY A 319 22.36 6.83 7.45
C GLY A 319 21.96 5.52 6.78
N ILE A 320 20.93 5.50 5.93
CA ILE A 320 20.52 4.32 5.15
C ILE A 320 21.25 4.32 3.79
N PRO A 321 21.81 3.17 3.34
CA PRO A 321 22.62 3.14 2.13
C PRO A 321 21.74 3.25 0.89
N ASN A 322 22.34 3.70 -0.21
CA ASN A 322 21.67 3.74 -1.50
C ASN A 322 21.32 2.31 -1.97
N ARG A 323 20.25 2.21 -2.74
CA ARG A 323 19.80 0.99 -3.41
C ARG A 323 20.66 0.77 -4.63
N ARG A 324 21.40 -0.35 -4.66
CA ARG A 324 22.31 -0.69 -5.78
C ARG A 324 21.53 -1.42 -6.87
N HIS A 325 21.61 -0.94 -8.10
CA HIS A 325 21.02 -1.61 -9.28
C HIS A 325 22.08 -2.19 -10.20
N ALA A 326 23.25 -1.56 -10.31
CA ALA A 326 24.40 -2.10 -11.01
C ALA A 326 25.70 -1.73 -10.27
N TRP A 327 26.59 -2.69 -10.15
CA TRP A 327 27.95 -2.51 -9.67
C TRP A 327 28.87 -3.46 -10.45
N GLN A 328 29.37 -2.99 -11.59
CA GLN A 328 30.19 -3.77 -12.50
C GLN A 328 31.55 -3.13 -12.66
N THR A 329 32.60 -3.93 -12.45
CA THR A 329 33.99 -3.57 -12.71
C THR A 329 34.59 -4.70 -13.53
N SER A 330 35.02 -4.42 -14.76
CA SER A 330 35.77 -5.38 -15.57
C SER A 330 37.21 -4.92 -15.69
N LEU A 331 38.12 -5.73 -15.16
CA LEU A 331 39.51 -5.77 -15.57
C LEU A 331 39.57 -6.94 -16.55
N ALA A 332 39.85 -6.70 -17.83
CA ALA A 332 39.99 -7.80 -18.77
C ALA A 332 41.26 -8.59 -18.41
N ASP A 333 41.09 -9.81 -17.88
CA ASP A 333 42.20 -10.74 -17.69
C ASP A 333 42.61 -11.32 -19.05
N ALA A 334 43.90 -11.24 -19.35
CA ALA A 334 44.51 -11.60 -20.61
C ALA A 334 44.77 -13.12 -20.75
N ASP A 335 43.74 -13.95 -20.59
CA ASP A 335 43.86 -15.41 -20.78
C ASP A 335 42.90 -15.87 -21.91
N GLY A 336 43.32 -16.34 -23.08
CA GLY A 336 44.65 -16.70 -23.56
C GLY A 336 44.69 -16.83 -25.09
N GLN A 337 44.59 -15.70 -25.80
CA GLN A 337 45.19 -15.54 -27.12
C GLN A 337 45.89 -14.19 -27.15
N ALA A 338 47.20 -14.25 -26.90
CA ALA A 338 48.10 -13.12 -26.97
C ALA A 338 48.09 -12.52 -28.39
N GLN A 339 47.27 -11.50 -28.58
CA GLN A 339 47.56 -10.39 -29.49
C GLN A 339 47.66 -9.14 -28.62
N ALA A 340 48.82 -8.49 -28.72
CA ALA A 340 49.30 -7.47 -27.82
C ALA A 340 48.32 -6.31 -27.58
N GLY A 341 48.13 -5.93 -26.31
CA GLY A 341 47.76 -4.55 -25.94
C GLY A 341 46.58 -4.36 -24.97
N ALA A 342 46.85 -4.51 -23.67
CA ALA A 342 46.20 -3.83 -22.52
C ALA A 342 44.81 -4.26 -22.01
N SER A 343 44.76 -4.55 -20.71
CA SER A 343 43.53 -4.66 -19.93
C SER A 343 42.84 -3.29 -19.83
N ARG A 344 41.70 -3.13 -20.52
CA ARG A 344 40.92 -1.88 -20.50
C ARG A 344 39.98 -1.89 -19.30
N PHE A 345 40.27 -1.11 -18.27
CA PHE A 345 39.35 -0.93 -17.14
C PHE A 345 38.04 -0.27 -17.61
N VAL A 346 36.92 -0.89 -17.24
CA VAL A 346 35.58 -0.32 -17.39
C VAL A 346 34.80 -0.54 -16.11
N ALA A 347 34.15 0.52 -15.62
CA ALA A 347 33.23 0.43 -14.50
C ALA A 347 31.89 1.08 -14.82
N THR A 348 30.82 0.43 -14.36
CA THR A 348 29.43 0.92 -14.45
C THR A 348 28.80 0.80 -13.07
N VAL A 349 28.34 1.92 -12.53
CA VAL A 349 27.63 1.97 -11.24
C VAL A 349 26.30 2.66 -11.44
N LEU A 350 25.25 2.09 -10.86
CA LEU A 350 23.91 2.65 -10.84
C LEU A 350 23.30 2.46 -9.45
N GLU A 351 23.10 3.56 -8.75
CA GLU A 351 22.51 3.59 -7.42
C GLU A 351 21.32 4.56 -7.35
N GLU A 352 20.40 4.30 -6.43
CA GLU A 352 19.28 5.16 -6.09
C GLU A 352 19.34 5.53 -4.60
N THR A 353 19.27 6.82 -4.27
CA THR A 353 19.15 7.24 -2.87
C THR A 353 17.83 6.76 -2.25
N GLN A 354 17.72 6.76 -0.92
CA GLN A 354 16.42 6.44 -0.31
C GLN A 354 15.35 7.44 -0.75
N PRO A 355 14.16 6.98 -1.16
CA PRO A 355 13.08 7.88 -1.54
C PRO A 355 12.51 8.56 -0.29
N MET A 356 12.56 9.90 -0.26
CA MET A 356 12.11 10.71 0.87
C MET A 356 10.97 11.65 0.45
N LEU A 357 10.24 12.20 1.41
CA LEU A 357 9.29 13.29 1.12
C LEU A 357 10.06 14.49 0.53
N PRO A 358 9.53 15.11 -0.53
CA PRO A 358 9.99 16.42 -0.99
C PRO A 358 9.98 17.42 0.17
N ALA A 359 10.97 18.33 0.19
CA ALA A 359 11.14 19.28 1.29
C ALA A 359 9.90 20.18 1.51
N ASP A 360 9.20 20.53 0.43
CA ASP A 360 7.96 21.33 0.42
C ASP A 360 6.74 20.58 0.98
N LEU A 361 6.80 19.25 1.09
CA LEU A 361 5.69 18.42 1.54
C LEU A 361 5.82 17.94 3.01
N ARG A 362 6.84 18.39 3.73
CA ARG A 362 7.09 18.00 5.14
C ARG A 362 5.98 18.45 6.10
N ASP A 363 5.32 19.57 5.82
CA ASP A 363 4.24 20.12 6.67
C ASP A 363 2.86 19.50 6.39
N GLY A 364 2.72 18.78 5.28
CA GLY A 364 1.48 18.11 4.93
C GLY A 364 1.46 17.58 3.50
N ILE A 365 0.96 16.36 3.35
CA ILE A 365 0.72 15.76 2.04
C ILE A 365 -0.56 16.38 1.46
N PRO A 366 -0.51 16.98 0.26
CA PRO A 366 -1.69 17.58 -0.37
C PRO A 366 -2.75 16.52 -0.64
N GLY A 367 -4.01 16.91 -0.45
CA GLY A 367 -5.14 16.04 -0.77
C GLY A 367 -5.26 15.77 -2.27
N PRO A 368 -6.02 14.74 -2.66
CA PRO A 368 -6.34 14.49 -4.07
C PRO A 368 -7.01 15.71 -4.70
N VAL A 369 -6.81 15.88 -6.00
CA VAL A 369 -7.40 16.97 -6.80
C VAL A 369 -8.32 16.42 -7.90
N GLY A 370 -9.13 17.30 -8.50
CA GLY A 370 -9.97 16.98 -9.66
C GLY A 370 -11.02 15.89 -9.39
N ALA A 371 -11.31 15.10 -10.43
CA ALA A 371 -12.37 14.08 -10.43
C ALA A 371 -12.19 13.00 -9.33
N ARG A 372 -10.94 12.64 -9.02
CA ARG A 372 -10.64 11.68 -7.94
C ARG A 372 -11.11 12.20 -6.59
N ARG A 373 -10.84 13.47 -6.27
CA ARG A 373 -11.31 14.09 -5.02
C ARG A 373 -12.82 14.06 -4.92
N VAL A 374 -13.51 14.40 -6.00
CA VAL A 374 -14.98 14.43 -6.04
C VAL A 374 -15.55 13.04 -5.76
N CYS A 375 -15.09 12.01 -6.46
CA CYS A 375 -15.57 10.64 -6.27
C CYS A 375 -15.30 10.12 -4.85
N LEU A 376 -14.10 10.40 -4.31
CA LEU A 376 -13.77 10.02 -2.94
C LEU A 376 -14.64 10.75 -1.91
N LEU A 377 -14.92 12.05 -2.09
CA LEU A 377 -15.84 12.77 -1.21
C LEU A 377 -17.27 12.27 -1.32
N LEU A 378 -17.74 11.91 -2.53
CA LEU A 378 -19.06 11.32 -2.72
C LEU A 378 -19.20 9.99 -1.98
N LEU A 379 -18.16 9.15 -1.98
CA LEU A 379 -18.12 7.92 -1.15
C LEU A 379 -18.24 8.22 0.34
N GLN A 380 -17.53 9.23 0.81
CA GLN A 380 -17.56 9.64 2.22
C GLN A 380 -18.94 10.18 2.64
N VAL A 381 -19.53 11.04 1.81
CA VAL A 381 -20.88 11.59 2.04
C VAL A 381 -21.94 10.49 1.98
N LEU A 382 -21.86 9.60 0.97
CA LEU A 382 -22.74 8.44 0.88
C LEU A 382 -22.64 7.58 2.15
N GLY A 383 -21.43 7.34 2.65
CA GLY A 383 -21.21 6.59 3.89
C GLY A 383 -21.91 7.17 5.12
N LEU A 384 -21.87 8.50 5.28
CA LEU A 384 -22.61 9.19 6.34
C LEU A 384 -24.12 9.10 6.15
N LEU A 385 -24.62 9.31 4.93
CA LEU A 385 -26.06 9.26 4.64
C LEU A 385 -26.63 7.86 4.87
N LEU A 386 -25.93 6.81 4.44
CA LEU A 386 -26.33 5.42 4.70
C LEU A 386 -26.31 5.11 6.21
N THR A 387 -25.28 5.56 6.93
CA THR A 387 -25.23 5.37 8.40
C THR A 387 -26.39 6.08 9.10
N LEU A 388 -26.70 7.32 8.70
CA LEU A 388 -27.83 8.08 9.23
C LEU A 388 -29.16 7.37 8.95
N ALA A 389 -29.38 6.96 7.69
CA ALA A 389 -30.60 6.26 7.29
C ALA A 389 -30.79 4.96 8.07
N GLY A 390 -29.73 4.16 8.23
CA GLY A 390 -29.77 2.93 9.02
C GLY A 390 -30.05 3.20 10.50
N GLY A 391 -29.42 4.22 11.08
CA GLY A 391 -29.71 4.66 12.44
C GLY A 391 -31.15 5.09 12.66
N VAL A 392 -31.69 5.91 11.77
CA VAL A 392 -33.09 6.35 11.82
C VAL A 392 -34.04 5.16 11.74
N LEU A 393 -33.76 4.17 10.88
CA LEU A 393 -34.56 2.94 10.83
C LEU A 393 -34.50 2.14 12.14
N PHE A 394 -33.35 2.07 12.82
CA PHE A 394 -33.25 1.44 14.13
C PHE A 394 -34.04 2.19 15.22
N VAL A 395 -34.01 3.52 15.22
CA VAL A 395 -34.85 4.34 16.11
C VAL A 395 -36.32 4.06 15.85
N ARG A 396 -36.74 4.05 14.58
CA ARG A 396 -38.12 3.78 14.19
C ARG A 396 -38.57 2.37 14.56
N LEU A 397 -37.67 1.38 14.46
CA LEU A 397 -37.92 0.01 14.89
C LEU A 397 -38.08 -0.10 16.41
N ALA A 398 -37.21 0.59 17.17
CA ALA A 398 -37.30 0.62 18.63
C ALA A 398 -38.63 1.24 19.10
N ASP A 399 -39.03 2.37 18.50
CA ASP A 399 -40.30 3.02 18.80
C ASP A 399 -41.49 2.08 18.50
N ALA A 400 -41.49 1.43 17.33
CA ALA A 400 -42.53 0.50 16.94
C ALA A 400 -42.67 -0.69 17.91
N HIS A 401 -41.57 -1.32 18.34
CA HIS A 401 -41.63 -2.45 19.29
C HIS A 401 -41.97 -2.04 20.73
N VAL A 402 -41.61 -0.81 21.11
CA VAL A 402 -42.00 -0.24 22.39
C VAL A 402 -43.51 -0.03 22.44
N GLN A 403 -44.14 0.30 21.31
CA GLN A 403 -45.59 0.47 21.19
C GLN A 403 -46.32 -0.88 20.97
N ASP A 404 -45.75 -1.79 20.17
CA ASP A 404 -46.34 -3.09 19.84
C ASP A 404 -45.27 -4.20 19.69
N LEU A 405 -45.25 -5.18 20.60
CA LEU A 405 -44.35 -6.34 20.52
C LEU A 405 -44.49 -7.14 19.21
N LYS A 406 -45.66 -7.10 18.56
CA LYS A 406 -45.92 -7.83 17.31
C LYS A 406 -45.48 -7.05 16.07
N ALA A 407 -44.99 -5.82 16.22
CA ALA A 407 -44.48 -5.06 15.09
C ALA A 407 -43.36 -5.84 14.38
N ALA A 408 -43.33 -5.74 13.05
CA ALA A 408 -42.45 -6.55 12.24
C ALA A 408 -41.01 -6.01 12.25
N TRP A 409 -40.03 -6.92 12.21
CA TRP A 409 -38.60 -6.62 12.16
C TRP A 409 -38.11 -6.14 10.77
N THR A 410 -39.02 -5.77 9.87
CA THR A 410 -38.75 -5.54 8.45
C THR A 410 -37.73 -4.43 8.21
N SER A 411 -37.71 -3.39 9.04
CA SER A 411 -36.74 -2.30 8.96
C SER A 411 -35.37 -2.66 9.57
N GLY A 412 -35.30 -3.64 10.48
CA GLY A 412 -34.08 -3.98 11.22
C GLY A 412 -32.96 -4.55 10.35
N ALA A 413 -33.30 -5.46 9.43
CA ALA A 413 -32.31 -6.02 8.50
C ALA A 413 -31.77 -4.94 7.53
N SER A 414 -32.65 -4.07 7.03
CA SER A 414 -32.26 -2.95 6.16
C SER A 414 -31.42 -1.91 6.92
N ALA A 415 -31.76 -1.63 8.19
CA ALA A 415 -31.01 -0.74 9.07
C ALA A 415 -29.57 -1.24 9.27
N LEU A 416 -29.41 -2.53 9.57
CA LEU A 416 -28.10 -3.15 9.73
C LEU A 416 -27.27 -3.05 8.44
N VAL A 417 -27.87 -3.39 7.30
CA VAL A 417 -27.23 -3.28 5.98
C VAL A 417 -26.74 -1.87 5.73
N LEU A 418 -27.57 -0.85 5.97
CA LEU A 418 -27.22 0.55 5.74
C LEU A 418 -26.09 1.04 6.65
N VAL A 419 -26.09 0.67 7.93
CA VAL A 419 -25.01 1.03 8.87
C VAL A 419 -23.67 0.39 8.46
N VAL A 420 -23.69 -0.89 8.06
CA VAL A 420 -22.49 -1.61 7.62
C VAL A 420 -22.00 -1.08 6.28
N ALA A 421 -22.90 -0.91 5.30
CA ALA A 421 -22.58 -0.33 3.99
C ALA A 421 -22.05 1.11 4.13
N GLY A 422 -22.57 1.89 5.08
CA GLY A 422 -22.07 3.23 5.38
C GLY A 422 -20.60 3.24 5.82
N GLY A 423 -20.19 2.28 6.66
CA GLY A 423 -18.78 2.11 7.04
C GLY A 423 -17.93 1.63 5.90
N TYR A 424 -18.44 0.67 5.14
CA TYR A 424 -17.75 0.17 3.95
C TYR A 424 -17.48 1.29 2.93
N ALA A 425 -18.46 2.16 2.67
CA ALA A 425 -18.33 3.30 1.75
C ALA A 425 -17.21 4.27 2.15
N ILE A 426 -17.07 4.55 3.46
CA ILE A 426 -15.98 5.40 3.97
C ILE A 426 -14.61 4.75 3.78
N ARG A 427 -14.53 3.43 3.95
CA ARG A 427 -13.27 2.65 3.95
C ARG A 427 -12.81 2.20 2.57
N VAL A 428 -13.72 2.05 1.61
CA VAL A 428 -13.40 1.52 0.28
C VAL A 428 -12.37 2.38 -0.48
N GLY A 429 -12.34 3.68 -0.20
CA GLY A 429 -11.38 4.62 -0.79
C GLY A 429 -10.04 4.71 -0.05
N HIS A 430 -9.82 3.93 1.02
CA HIS A 430 -8.66 4.07 1.91
C HIS A 430 -7.33 3.99 1.16
N LEU A 431 -7.17 3.01 0.26
CA LEU A 431 -5.98 2.92 -0.59
C LEU A 431 -5.78 4.22 -1.36
N LEU A 432 -6.82 4.75 -1.98
CA LEU A 432 -6.71 5.95 -2.80
C LEU A 432 -6.40 7.20 -1.96
N TRP A 433 -6.78 7.29 -0.69
CA TRP A 433 -6.30 8.39 0.18
C TRP A 433 -4.82 8.29 0.53
N SER A 434 -4.24 7.10 0.43
CA SER A 434 -2.86 6.79 0.85
C SER A 434 -1.75 7.17 -0.14
N ARG A 435 -2.06 7.99 -1.16
CA ARG A 435 -1.10 8.40 -2.19
C ARG A 435 -0.01 9.30 -1.60
N VAL A 436 1.25 8.96 -1.83
CA VAL A 436 2.40 9.75 -1.41
C VAL A 436 3.35 9.91 -2.58
N GLU A 437 3.85 11.13 -2.75
CA GLU A 437 4.93 11.43 -3.68
C GLU A 437 6.25 11.54 -2.92
N VAL A 438 7.29 10.98 -3.52
CA VAL A 438 8.64 10.92 -2.96
C VAL A 438 9.67 11.26 -4.03
N GLU A 439 10.78 11.81 -3.57
CA GLU A 439 11.95 12.14 -4.37
C GLU A 439 13.11 11.24 -3.99
N SER A 440 13.80 10.71 -5.00
CA SER A 440 15.10 10.07 -4.88
C SER A 440 16.05 10.59 -5.95
N SER A 441 17.35 10.40 -5.75
CA SER A 441 18.36 10.71 -6.76
C SER A 441 18.90 9.41 -7.36
N LEU A 442 18.87 9.34 -8.69
CA LEU A 442 19.47 8.29 -9.49
C LEU A 442 20.91 8.73 -9.84
N LEU A 443 21.87 7.95 -9.37
CA LEU A 443 23.29 8.19 -9.51
C LEU A 443 23.82 7.17 -10.51
N SER A 444 24.17 7.62 -11.71
CA SER A 444 24.73 6.75 -12.75
C SER A 444 26.14 7.21 -13.10
N LEU A 445 27.08 6.26 -13.00
CA LEU A 445 28.48 6.45 -13.26
C LEU A 445 28.98 5.47 -14.31
N GLY A 446 29.78 5.99 -15.23
CA GLY A 446 30.56 5.21 -16.18
C GLY A 446 32.01 5.66 -16.14
N CYS A 447 32.93 4.71 -16.01
CA CYS A 447 34.37 4.96 -16.08
C CYS A 447 35.00 4.09 -17.17
N LYS A 448 35.87 4.68 -18.00
CA LYS A 448 36.62 3.96 -19.04
C LYS A 448 38.06 4.43 -19.06
N ALA A 449 38.99 3.49 -19.16
CA ALA A 449 40.39 3.80 -19.47
C ALA A 449 40.54 4.28 -20.92
N GLU A 450 41.28 5.38 -21.10
CA GLU A 450 41.53 6.00 -22.40
C GLU A 450 42.84 5.54 -23.06
N SER A 451 43.86 5.13 -22.29
CA SER A 451 45.13 4.61 -22.83
C SER A 451 45.81 3.58 -21.91
N VAL A 452 46.85 2.94 -22.43
CA VAL A 452 47.55 1.79 -21.83
C VAL A 452 48.58 2.19 -20.75
N GLN A 453 49.15 3.40 -20.80
CA GLN A 453 50.11 3.94 -19.82
C GLN A 453 50.20 5.48 -19.94
N PRO A 454 50.43 6.26 -18.86
CA PRO A 454 49.85 6.13 -17.52
C PRO A 454 48.36 6.54 -17.51
N SER A 455 47.63 5.93 -16.58
CA SER A 455 46.18 5.71 -16.51
C SER A 455 45.33 6.97 -16.37
N LYS A 456 45.09 7.67 -17.49
CA LYS A 456 43.95 8.59 -17.59
C LYS A 456 42.65 7.80 -17.69
N LEU A 457 41.85 7.86 -16.64
CA LEU A 457 40.50 7.32 -16.56
C LEU A 457 39.51 8.43 -16.87
N ARG A 458 38.64 8.24 -17.87
CA ARG A 458 37.54 9.17 -18.14
C ARG A 458 36.35 8.79 -17.29
N LEU A 459 36.05 9.61 -16.29
CA LEU A 459 34.87 9.50 -15.45
C LEU A 459 33.71 10.26 -16.08
N ARG A 460 32.56 9.62 -16.16
CA ARG A 460 31.27 10.20 -16.53
C ARG A 460 30.31 9.98 -15.38
N TRP A 461 29.76 11.06 -14.83
CA TRP A 461 28.82 11.01 -13.71
C TRP A 461 27.54 11.74 -14.09
N SER A 462 26.41 11.13 -13.83
CA SER A 462 25.09 11.74 -13.99
C SER A 462 24.26 11.61 -12.71
N VAL A 463 23.60 12.70 -12.35
CA VAL A 463 22.66 12.76 -11.22
C VAL A 463 21.32 13.22 -11.74
N VAL A 464 20.30 12.40 -11.52
CA VAL A 464 18.92 12.69 -11.92
C VAL A 464 18.01 12.56 -10.72
N ARG A 465 17.30 13.63 -10.37
CA ARG A 465 16.25 13.61 -9.37
C ARG A 465 15.00 12.99 -9.97
N ALA A 466 14.53 11.93 -9.33
CA ALA A 466 13.35 11.17 -9.70
C ALA A 466 12.22 11.46 -8.71
N ARG A 467 11.16 12.10 -9.19
CA ARG A 467 9.88 12.21 -8.46
C ARG A 467 9.04 11.00 -8.82
N SER A 468 8.51 10.33 -7.80
CA SER A 468 7.76 9.10 -7.95
C SER A 468 6.60 9.02 -6.98
N VAL A 469 5.63 8.16 -7.26
CA VAL A 469 4.42 7.99 -6.48
C VAL A 469 4.23 6.54 -6.06
N PHE A 470 3.75 6.35 -4.84
CA PHE A 470 3.31 5.05 -4.32
C PHE A 470 2.10 5.23 -3.39
N TYR A 471 1.57 4.12 -2.90
CA TYR A 471 0.42 4.09 -2.00
C TYR A 471 0.78 3.37 -0.71
N LEU A 472 0.69 4.07 0.42
CA LEU A 472 1.12 3.56 1.73
C LEU A 472 0.33 2.31 2.17
N ALA A 473 -0.97 2.27 1.86
CA ALA A 473 -1.81 1.12 2.19
C ALA A 473 -1.65 -0.04 1.18
N GLY A 474 -0.83 0.15 0.14
CA GLY A 474 -0.53 -0.86 -0.88
C GLY A 474 0.58 -1.82 -0.47
N GLN A 475 0.79 -2.86 -1.28
CA GLN A 475 1.93 -3.76 -1.10
C GLN A 475 3.24 -3.08 -1.52
N THR A 476 4.33 -3.33 -0.79
CA THR A 476 5.66 -2.79 -1.08
C THR A 476 6.49 -3.80 -1.88
N VAL A 477 6.30 -3.79 -3.20
CA VAL A 477 7.00 -4.68 -4.14
C VAL A 477 7.50 -3.89 -5.35
N ALA A 478 8.39 -4.46 -6.17
CA ALA A 478 8.76 -3.85 -7.45
C ALA A 478 7.50 -3.55 -8.29
N GLY A 479 7.40 -2.32 -8.81
CA GLY A 479 6.20 -1.83 -9.51
C GLY A 479 5.11 -1.23 -8.60
N SER A 480 5.26 -1.25 -7.27
CA SER A 480 4.38 -0.51 -6.35
C SER A 480 4.66 1.00 -6.31
N ARG A 481 5.71 1.43 -7.01
CA ARG A 481 6.13 2.80 -7.17
C ARG A 481 6.31 3.11 -8.65
N THR A 482 5.77 4.25 -9.09
CA THR A 482 5.83 4.71 -10.48
C THR A 482 6.57 6.04 -10.56
N LEU A 483 7.43 6.20 -11.55
CA LEU A 483 8.09 7.48 -11.87
C LEU A 483 7.10 8.47 -12.48
N LEU A 484 7.07 9.69 -11.92
CA LEU A 484 6.24 10.80 -12.41
C LEU A 484 7.07 11.83 -13.17
N GLN A 485 8.26 12.15 -12.66
CA GLN A 485 9.11 13.20 -13.21
C GLN A 485 10.59 12.83 -13.05
N LEU A 486 11.40 13.19 -14.05
CA LEU A 486 12.85 13.20 -13.96
C LEU A 486 13.34 14.63 -14.17
N SER A 487 14.27 15.07 -13.34
CA SER A 487 14.93 16.37 -13.48
C SER A 487 16.42 16.20 -13.24
N ALA A 488 17.23 16.88 -14.06
CA ALA A 488 18.67 16.77 -13.99
C ALA A 488 19.24 17.59 -12.84
N ASP A 489 20.29 17.10 -12.19
CA ASP A 489 21.04 17.86 -11.19
C ASP A 489 22.49 18.05 -11.65
N GLU A 490 22.70 19.02 -12.56
CA GLU A 490 24.02 19.35 -13.10
C GLU A 490 25.00 19.78 -12.02
N LEU A 491 24.52 20.49 -11.01
CA LEU A 491 25.37 20.96 -9.91
C LEU A 491 25.86 19.79 -9.07
N ALA A 492 24.99 18.84 -8.74
CA ALA A 492 25.38 17.62 -8.03
C ALA A 492 26.37 16.78 -8.86
N ALA A 493 26.09 16.55 -10.15
CA ALA A 493 26.98 15.79 -11.03
C ALA A 493 28.38 16.42 -11.13
N ARG A 494 28.45 17.74 -11.39
CA ARG A 494 29.74 18.47 -11.47
C ARG A 494 30.48 18.43 -10.14
N ARG A 495 29.78 18.61 -9.03
CA ARG A 495 30.38 18.56 -7.68
C ARG A 495 30.98 17.19 -7.39
N SER A 496 30.28 16.10 -7.69
CA SER A 496 30.79 14.75 -7.44
C SER A 496 32.01 14.45 -8.30
N VAL A 497 32.03 14.83 -9.59
CA VAL A 497 33.24 14.70 -10.43
C VAL A 497 34.40 15.50 -9.87
N GLN A 498 34.19 16.77 -9.52
CA GLN A 498 35.23 17.63 -8.94
C GLN A 498 35.77 17.08 -7.61
N GLN A 499 34.91 16.48 -6.78
CA GLN A 499 35.32 15.91 -5.50
C GLN A 499 36.18 14.65 -5.68
N VAL A 500 35.83 13.78 -6.61
CA VAL A 500 36.65 12.60 -6.94
C VAL A 500 37.98 13.02 -7.58
N GLN A 501 37.97 14.00 -8.49
CA GLN A 501 39.18 14.55 -9.11
C GLN A 501 40.12 15.18 -8.08
N ALA A 502 39.61 16.07 -7.24
CA ALA A 502 40.41 16.76 -6.23
C ALA A 502 41.04 15.78 -5.22
N TYR A 503 40.40 14.64 -4.97
CA TYR A 503 40.99 13.61 -4.13
C TYR A 503 42.10 12.84 -4.84
N ALA A 504 41.85 12.43 -6.09
CA ALA A 504 42.87 11.74 -6.91
C ALA A 504 44.15 12.58 -7.01
N GLU A 505 44.03 13.88 -7.29
CA GLU A 505 45.17 14.82 -7.36
C GLU A 505 45.97 14.89 -6.04
N ARG A 506 45.28 14.91 -4.89
CA ARG A 506 45.93 14.93 -3.57
C ARG A 506 46.71 13.64 -3.31
N GLN A 507 46.21 12.50 -3.77
CA GLN A 507 46.92 11.24 -3.60
C GLN A 507 48.20 11.19 -4.44
N THR A 508 48.12 11.57 -5.73
CA THR A 508 49.31 11.65 -6.59
C THR A 508 50.35 12.62 -6.01
N ALA A 509 49.91 13.78 -5.50
CA ALA A 509 50.81 14.74 -4.85
C ALA A 509 51.46 14.17 -3.57
N THR A 510 50.73 13.37 -2.77
CA THR A 510 51.25 12.75 -1.55
C THR A 510 52.24 11.62 -1.85
N GLU A 511 52.02 10.86 -2.92
CA GLU A 511 52.92 9.79 -3.37
C GLU A 511 54.25 10.36 -3.88
N VAL A 512 54.21 11.45 -4.64
CA VAL A 512 55.42 12.16 -5.11
C VAL A 512 56.19 12.84 -3.96
N ALA A 513 55.49 13.28 -2.91
CA ALA A 513 56.09 13.96 -1.77
C ALA A 513 56.64 13.00 -0.69
N ARG A 514 56.46 11.68 -0.82
CA ARG A 514 56.97 10.70 0.14
C ARG A 514 58.49 10.51 -0.10
N PRO A 515 59.39 10.95 0.80
CA PRO A 515 60.80 10.64 0.66
C PRO A 515 60.99 9.12 0.65
N PRO A 516 61.99 8.58 -0.08
CA PRO A 516 62.24 7.15 -0.10
C PRO A 516 62.39 6.67 1.35
N VAL A 517 61.55 5.71 1.73
CA VAL A 517 61.66 5.06 3.04
C VAL A 517 63.03 4.40 3.07
N SER A 518 63.98 5.04 3.76
CA SER A 518 65.21 4.39 4.15
C SER A 518 64.82 3.14 4.95
N SER A 519 65.23 1.99 4.44
CA SER A 519 65.08 0.69 5.09
C SER A 519 65.86 0.68 6.41
N PHE A 520 65.31 1.27 7.47
CA PHE A 520 65.67 0.93 8.83
C PHE A 520 64.58 0.02 9.38
N ALA A 521 64.91 -1.27 9.44
CA ALA A 521 64.15 -2.26 10.17
C ALA A 521 64.10 -1.85 11.66
N PRO A 522 62.93 -1.61 12.26
CA PRO A 522 62.85 -1.47 13.70
C PRO A 522 62.96 -2.85 14.34
N ALA A 523 63.75 -2.92 15.41
CA ALA A 523 63.91 -4.11 16.24
C ALA A 523 62.55 -4.56 16.80
N ARG A 524 62.38 -5.89 16.79
CA ARG A 524 61.22 -6.65 17.25
C ARG A 524 60.88 -6.32 18.71
N PRO A 525 59.69 -5.78 19.03
CA PRO A 525 59.27 -5.67 20.42
C PRO A 525 58.78 -7.02 20.96
N THR A 526 59.18 -7.27 22.20
CA THR A 526 58.91 -8.44 23.03
C THR A 526 57.41 -8.69 23.18
N VAL A 527 57.01 -9.95 23.02
CA VAL A 527 55.64 -10.46 23.11
C VAL A 527 55.10 -10.30 24.53
N ALA A 528 53.99 -9.56 24.67
CA ALA A 528 53.14 -9.59 25.87
C ALA A 528 52.19 -10.80 25.83
N PRO A 529 51.77 -11.36 26.98
CA PRO A 529 51.03 -12.62 27.02
C PRO A 529 49.64 -12.49 26.39
N ALA A 530 49.25 -13.56 25.69
CA ALA A 530 48.00 -13.67 24.94
C ALA A 530 46.77 -13.52 25.84
N GLU A 531 45.93 -12.55 25.50
CA GLU A 531 44.59 -12.40 26.03
C GLU A 531 43.72 -13.58 25.56
N VAL A 532 43.11 -14.29 26.50
CA VAL A 532 42.27 -15.48 26.24
C VAL A 532 41.07 -15.07 25.38
N ARG A 533 41.13 -15.40 24.09
CA ARG A 533 40.02 -15.20 23.15
C ARG A 533 38.82 -16.04 23.59
N SER A 534 37.71 -15.37 23.87
CA SER A 534 36.41 -16.02 24.09
C SER A 534 36.00 -16.79 22.83
N PRO A 535 35.33 -17.95 22.95
CA PRO A 535 34.93 -18.75 21.80
C PRO A 535 34.00 -17.96 20.87
N THR A 536 34.34 -17.93 19.59
CA THR A 536 33.54 -17.31 18.52
C THR A 536 32.21 -18.05 18.41
N ARG A 537 31.09 -17.36 18.64
CA ARG A 537 29.74 -17.92 18.44
C ARG A 537 29.34 -17.77 16.98
N TYR A 538 28.58 -18.72 16.45
CA TYR A 538 28.02 -18.68 15.10
C TYR A 538 26.50 -18.63 15.15
N CYS A 539 25.89 -17.90 14.22
CA CYS A 539 24.43 -17.78 14.14
C CYS A 539 23.82 -19.13 13.70
N PRO A 540 22.82 -19.67 14.41
CA PRO A 540 22.23 -20.97 14.07
C PRO A 540 21.43 -20.94 12.76
N ALA A 541 20.94 -19.78 12.32
CA ALA A 541 20.15 -19.66 11.10
C ALA A 541 20.99 -19.55 9.82
N CYS A 542 22.18 -18.95 9.90
CA CYS A 542 22.96 -18.62 8.70
C CYS A 542 24.46 -18.98 8.79
N GLY A 543 24.93 -19.52 9.91
CA GLY A 543 26.31 -19.99 10.08
C GLY A 543 27.37 -18.89 10.18
N THR A 544 26.99 -17.60 10.14
CA THR A 544 27.95 -16.47 10.20
C THR A 544 28.44 -16.23 11.63
N PRO A 545 29.74 -15.93 11.87
CA PRO A 545 30.22 -15.59 13.20
C PRO A 545 29.53 -14.33 13.73
N VAL A 546 29.11 -14.38 14.98
CA VAL A 546 28.39 -13.31 15.66
C VAL A 546 29.34 -12.62 16.64
N LEU A 547 29.34 -11.28 16.65
CA LEU A 547 30.18 -10.53 17.60
C LEU A 547 29.82 -10.89 19.05
N PRO A 548 30.82 -10.91 19.96
CA PRO A 548 30.57 -11.14 21.38
C PRO A 548 29.52 -10.17 21.91
N ARG A 549 28.47 -10.71 22.57
CA ARG A 549 27.33 -9.98 23.17
C ARG A 549 26.30 -9.38 22.19
N ALA A 550 26.35 -9.68 20.89
CA ALA A 550 25.29 -9.26 19.97
C ALA A 550 23.98 -10.01 20.25
N ARG A 551 22.86 -9.27 20.40
CA ARG A 551 21.52 -9.84 20.62
C ARG A 551 20.86 -10.36 19.34
N PHE A 552 21.35 -9.94 18.18
CA PHE A 552 20.86 -10.32 16.87
C PHE A 552 22.05 -10.60 15.95
N CYS A 553 21.86 -11.51 14.99
CA CYS A 553 22.86 -11.77 13.96
C CYS A 553 22.97 -10.55 13.03
N GLN A 554 24.19 -10.07 12.79
CA GLN A 554 24.45 -8.93 11.90
C GLN A 554 24.22 -9.24 10.43
N HIS A 555 24.15 -10.52 10.08
CA HIS A 555 23.98 -10.97 8.70
C HIS A 555 22.50 -11.17 8.33
N CYS A 556 21.73 -11.88 9.16
CA CYS A 556 20.34 -12.21 8.86
C CYS A 556 19.30 -11.61 9.81
N GLY A 557 19.72 -10.93 10.89
CA GLY A 557 18.80 -10.33 11.86
C GLY A 557 18.20 -11.30 12.89
N GLU A 558 18.52 -12.59 12.84
CA GLU A 558 17.98 -13.61 13.75
C GLU A 558 18.39 -13.34 15.21
N GLN A 559 17.43 -13.44 16.13
CA GLN A 559 17.67 -13.20 17.56
C GLN A 559 18.55 -14.29 18.16
N GLN A 560 19.65 -13.89 18.78
CA GLN A 560 20.59 -14.83 19.41
C GLN A 560 20.11 -15.11 20.84
N GLN A 561 19.80 -16.37 21.12
CA GLN A 561 19.55 -16.82 22.49
C GLN A 561 20.85 -16.68 23.29
N ARG A 562 20.75 -16.12 24.50
CA ARG A 562 21.91 -15.66 25.29
C ARG A 562 22.81 -16.79 25.75
#